data_AF-A0A098GGL9-F1
#
_entry.id   AF-A0A098GGL9-F1
#
_cell.length_a   1.000
_cell.length_b   1.000
_cell.length_c   1.000
_cell.angle_alpha   90.00
_cell.angle_beta   90.00
_cell.angle_gamma   90.00
#
_symmetry.space_group_name_H-M   'P 1'
#
loop_
_entity.id
_entity.type
_entity.pdbx_description
1 polymer ?
#
loop_
_entity_poly.entity_id
_entity_poly.type
_entity_poly.pdbx_seq_one_letter_code
_entity_poly.pdbx_strand_id
1 'polypeptide(L)'
;MNKTLLALMNKLSWQLNEVKQLSQAVDEEQRTIEKTLDDLHQQIHKAYATPAIINPEQEIARLNFIIQQQQKYDNLSIKNKELNTKLSQLYDRKVRLQIELKMLEKYQEKQRVISIKNDISLQQNANDEWILQRKETS
;
A
#
# COMPACT_ATOMS: atom_id res chain seq x y z
N MET A 1 -20.74 7.62 21.73
CA MET A 1 -19.66 7.37 20.74
C MET A 1 -20.17 7.76 19.35
N ASN A 2 -19.48 8.62 18.61
CA ASN A 2 -20.00 9.14 17.33
C ASN A 2 -19.97 8.04 16.24
N LYS A 3 -21.13 7.52 15.86
CA LYS A 3 -21.29 6.42 14.89
C LYS A 3 -20.66 6.76 13.53
N THR A 4 -20.67 8.03 13.15
CA THR A 4 -20.10 8.54 11.88
C THR A 4 -18.58 8.43 11.87
N LEU A 5 -17.91 8.70 13.00
CA LEU A 5 -16.45 8.61 13.11
C LEU A 5 -15.98 7.16 13.00
N LEU A 6 -16.68 6.23 13.68
CA LEU A 6 -16.42 4.80 13.57
C LEU A 6 -16.59 4.27 12.14
N ALA A 7 -17.66 4.68 11.46
CA ALA A 7 -17.88 4.32 10.06
C ALA A 7 -16.74 4.80 9.16
N LEU A 8 -16.23 6.02 9.38
CA LEU A 8 -15.10 6.57 8.63
C LEU A 8 -13.80 5.80 8.90
N MET A 9 -13.49 5.48 10.16
CA MET A 9 -12.30 4.69 10.51
C MET A 9 -12.36 3.28 9.92
N ASN A 10 -13.52 2.63 9.97
CA ASN A 10 -13.72 1.32 9.35
C ASN A 10 -13.54 1.38 7.83
N LYS A 11 -14.06 2.42 7.17
CA LYS A 11 -13.87 2.63 5.73
C LYS A 11 -12.39 2.80 5.37
N LEU A 12 -11.67 3.65 6.10
CA LEU A 12 -10.23 3.86 5.87
C LEU A 12 -9.41 2.60 6.14
N SER A 13 -9.77 1.82 7.15
CA SER A 13 -9.13 0.52 7.44
C SER A 13 -9.35 -0.48 6.30
N TRP A 14 -10.57 -0.53 5.75
CA TRP A 14 -10.88 -1.37 4.59
C TRP A 14 -10.09 -0.94 3.35
N GLN A 15 -10.03 0.36 3.06
CA GLN A 15 -9.22 0.90 1.96
C GLN A 15 -7.73 0.62 2.14
N LEU A 16 -7.22 0.65 3.37
CA LEU A 16 -5.84 0.33 3.66
C LEU A 16 -5.55 -1.16 3.45
N ASN A 17 -6.50 -2.03 3.78
CA ASN A 17 -6.39 -3.46 3.49
C ASN A 17 -6.43 -3.74 1.98
N GLU A 18 -7.32 -3.08 1.24
CA GLU A 18 -7.39 -3.16 -0.22
C GLU A 18 -6.06 -2.74 -0.85
N VAL A 19 -5.48 -1.60 -0.44
CA VAL A 19 -4.18 -1.14 -0.94
C VAL A 19 -3.07 -2.16 -0.63
N LYS A 20 -3.06 -2.78 0.56
CA LYS A 20 -2.08 -3.83 0.89
C LYS A 20 -2.21 -5.05 -0.03
N GLN A 21 -3.42 -5.52 -0.28
CA GLN A 21 -3.67 -6.66 -1.17
C GLN A 21 -3.23 -6.34 -2.61
N LEU A 22 -3.56 -5.13 -3.09
CA LEU A 22 -3.12 -4.66 -4.41
C LEU A 22 -1.60 -4.55 -4.50
N SER A 23 -0.94 -4.01 -3.49
CA SER A 23 0.53 -3.95 -3.45
C SER A 23 1.14 -5.34 -3.52
N GLN A 24 0.61 -6.30 -2.76
CA GLN A 24 1.12 -7.67 -2.78
C GLN A 24 0.95 -8.32 -4.17
N ALA A 25 -0.22 -8.14 -4.81
CA ALA A 25 -0.45 -8.68 -6.14
C ALA A 25 0.49 -8.07 -7.19
N VAL A 26 0.75 -6.75 -7.10
CA VAL A 26 1.70 -6.08 -8.00
C VAL A 26 3.14 -6.52 -7.74
N ASP A 27 3.55 -6.70 -6.48
CA ASP A 27 4.88 -7.23 -6.12
C ASP A 27 5.09 -8.65 -6.68
N GLU A 28 4.08 -9.51 -6.59
CA GLU A 28 4.13 -10.88 -7.11
C GLU A 28 4.25 -10.89 -8.65
N GLU A 29 3.49 -10.03 -9.34
CA GLU A 29 3.60 -9.84 -10.79
C GLU A 29 5.00 -9.33 -11.16
N GLN A 30 5.53 -8.35 -10.42
CA GLN A 30 6.86 -7.79 -10.66
C GLN A 30 7.96 -8.85 -10.53
N ARG A 31 7.96 -9.65 -9.46
CA ARG A 31 8.95 -10.73 -9.27
C ARG A 31 8.92 -11.74 -10.41
N THR A 32 7.74 -12.03 -10.94
CA THR A 32 7.57 -12.93 -12.08
C THR A 32 8.18 -12.34 -13.35
N ILE A 33 7.97 -11.04 -13.59
CA ILE A 33 8.57 -10.32 -14.72
C ILE A 33 10.08 -10.24 -14.58
N GLU A 34 10.61 -9.92 -13.39
CA GLU A 34 12.06 -9.84 -13.13
C GLU A 34 12.75 -11.17 -13.42
N LYS A 35 12.17 -12.28 -12.94
CA LYS A 35 12.69 -13.61 -13.24
C LYS A 35 12.69 -13.92 -14.75
N THR A 36 11.65 -13.46 -15.45
CA THR A 36 11.54 -13.66 -16.91
C THR A 36 12.55 -12.80 -17.66
N LEU A 37 12.79 -11.56 -17.21
CA LEU A 37 13.82 -10.67 -17.76
C LEU A 37 15.22 -11.26 -17.59
N ASP A 38 15.53 -11.82 -16.42
CA ASP A 38 16.82 -12.48 -16.17
C ASP A 38 17.03 -13.69 -17.09
N ASP A 39 16.01 -14.53 -17.26
CA ASP A 39 16.08 -15.68 -18.18
C ASP A 39 16.27 -15.23 -19.64
N LEU A 40 15.50 -14.24 -20.10
CA LEU A 40 15.67 -13.67 -21.44
C LEU A 40 17.08 -13.09 -21.64
N HIS A 41 17.59 -12.36 -20.65
CA HIS A 41 18.93 -11.81 -20.69
C HIS A 41 20.00 -12.91 -20.83
N GLN A 42 19.86 -14.00 -20.07
CA GLN A 42 20.74 -15.16 -20.18
C GLN A 42 20.64 -15.85 -21.55
N GLN A 43 19.43 -16.01 -22.10
CA GLN A 43 19.23 -16.61 -23.43
C GLN A 43 19.89 -15.76 -24.52
N ILE A 44 19.71 -14.43 -24.48
CA ILE A 44 20.32 -13.48 -25.41
C ILE A 44 21.85 -13.55 -25.30
N HIS A 45 22.40 -13.51 -24.08
CA HIS A 45 23.84 -13.58 -23.86
C HIS A 45 24.44 -14.90 -24.38
N LYS A 46 23.78 -16.04 -24.13
CA LYS A 46 24.20 -17.35 -24.67
C LYS A 46 24.17 -17.38 -26.20
N ALA A 47 23.13 -16.80 -26.80
CA ALA A 47 23.02 -16.72 -28.25
C ALA A 47 24.14 -15.86 -28.85
N TYR A 48 24.50 -14.73 -28.23
CA TYR A 48 25.64 -13.90 -28.64
C TYR A 48 27.01 -14.56 -28.43
N ALA A 49 27.16 -15.35 -27.37
CA ALA A 49 28.40 -16.08 -27.08
C ALA A 49 28.66 -17.24 -28.06
N THR A 50 27.62 -17.66 -28.80
CA THR A 50 27.77 -18.68 -29.85
C THR A 50 28.55 -18.07 -31.03
N PRO A 51 29.68 -18.67 -31.45
CA PRO A 51 30.44 -18.21 -32.61
C PRO A 51 29.58 -18.13 -33.88
N ALA A 52 29.97 -17.26 -34.80
CA ALA A 52 29.28 -17.11 -36.07
C ALA A 52 29.23 -18.44 -36.84
N ILE A 53 28.06 -18.78 -37.36
CA ILE A 53 27.84 -20.04 -38.08
C ILE A 53 28.15 -19.81 -39.56
N ILE A 54 28.96 -20.70 -40.17
CA ILE A 54 29.34 -20.60 -41.59
C ILE A 54 28.13 -20.76 -42.51
N ASN A 55 27.13 -21.55 -42.08
CA ASN A 55 25.87 -21.71 -42.81
C ASN A 55 25.01 -20.44 -42.67
N PRO A 56 24.77 -19.69 -43.76
CA PRO A 56 24.02 -18.44 -43.71
C PRO A 56 22.59 -18.59 -43.19
N GLU A 57 21.90 -19.68 -43.50
CA GLU A 57 20.52 -19.90 -43.06
C GLU A 57 20.45 -20.08 -41.54
N GLN A 58 21.41 -20.81 -40.97
CA GLN A 58 21.52 -21.01 -39.53
C GLN A 58 21.91 -19.74 -38.79
N GLU A 59 22.80 -18.93 -39.39
CA GLU A 59 23.19 -17.64 -38.83
C GLU A 59 22.03 -16.63 -38.87
N ILE A 60 21.27 -16.57 -39.97
CA ILE A 60 20.05 -15.76 -40.07
C ILE A 60 19.04 -16.18 -39.00
N ALA A 61 18.83 -17.49 -38.81
CA ALA A 61 17.94 -18.00 -37.77
C ALA A 61 18.39 -17.61 -36.36
N ARG A 62 19.70 -17.66 -36.07
CA ARG A 62 20.28 -17.23 -34.79
C ARG A 62 20.05 -15.73 -34.54
N LEU A 63 20.32 -14.89 -35.53
CA LEU A 63 20.11 -13.44 -35.44
C LEU A 63 18.63 -13.10 -35.24
N ASN A 64 17.73 -13.77 -35.98
CA ASN A 64 16.29 -13.61 -35.81
C ASN A 64 15.82 -14.00 -34.40
N PHE A 65 16.35 -15.09 -33.85
CA PHE A 65 16.09 -15.48 -32.47
C PHE A 65 16.52 -14.38 -31.49
N ILE A 66 17.74 -13.87 -31.62
CA ILE A 66 18.27 -12.79 -30.76
C ILE A 66 17.36 -11.56 -30.82
N ILE A 67 16.97 -11.12 -32.03
CA ILE A 67 16.09 -9.96 -32.22
C ILE A 67 14.74 -10.19 -31.52
N GLN A 68 14.14 -11.37 -31.69
CA GLN A 68 12.86 -11.69 -31.05
C GLN A 68 12.95 -11.69 -29.52
N GLN A 69 14.03 -12.23 -28.95
CA GLN A 69 14.21 -12.23 -27.50
C GLN A 69 14.49 -10.82 -26.96
N GLN A 70 15.26 -10.01 -27.70
CA GLN A 70 15.50 -8.61 -27.33
C GLN A 70 14.20 -7.80 -27.33
N GLN A 71 13.35 -7.96 -28.35
CA GLN A 71 12.04 -7.30 -28.39
C GLN A 71 11.15 -7.70 -27.20
N LYS A 72 11.14 -8.99 -26.83
CA LYS A 72 10.42 -9.45 -25.63
C LYS A 72 10.99 -8.84 -24.35
N TYR A 73 12.31 -8.79 -24.23
CA TYR A 73 12.99 -8.18 -23.09
C TYR A 73 12.62 -6.70 -22.96
N ASP A 74 12.67 -5.94 -24.05
CA ASP A 74 12.35 -4.51 -24.05
C ASP A 74 10.88 -4.26 -23.64
N ASN A 75 9.96 -5.05 -24.19
CA ASN A 75 8.54 -4.98 -23.83
C ASN A 75 8.29 -5.27 -22.34
N LEU A 76 8.91 -6.33 -21.81
CA LEU A 76 8.81 -6.68 -20.39
C LEU A 76 9.51 -5.66 -19.49
N SER A 77 10.59 -5.04 -19.95
CA SER A 77 11.29 -3.97 -19.22
C SER A 77 10.42 -2.72 -19.09
N ILE A 78 9.69 -2.34 -20.14
CA ILE A 78 8.68 -1.26 -20.08
C ILE A 78 7.61 -1.61 -19.05
N LYS A 79 7.02 -2.81 -19.15
CA LYS A 79 6.00 -3.27 -18.20
C LYS A 79 6.53 -3.29 -16.75
N ASN A 80 7.78 -3.68 -16.53
CA ASN A 80 8.40 -3.65 -15.21
C ASN A 80 8.48 -2.22 -14.63
N LYS A 81 8.82 -1.22 -15.47
CA LYS A 81 8.82 0.19 -15.06
C LYS A 81 7.42 0.71 -14.72
N GLU A 82 6.40 0.26 -15.45
CA GLU A 82 5.01 0.58 -15.15
C GLU A 82 4.58 0.00 -13.80
N LEU A 83 4.92 -1.26 -13.50
CA LEU A 83 4.63 -1.88 -12.21
C LEU A 83 5.34 -1.15 -11.06
N ASN A 84 6.62 -0.78 -11.22
CA ASN A 84 7.34 0.03 -10.23
C ASN A 84 6.65 1.37 -9.96
N THR A 85 6.18 2.03 -11.02
CA THR A 85 5.41 3.29 -10.89
C THR A 85 4.11 3.06 -10.12
N LYS A 86 3.40 1.98 -10.41
CA LYS A 86 2.16 1.59 -9.71
C LYS A 86 2.40 1.27 -8.23
N LEU A 87 3.49 0.58 -7.90
CA LEU A 87 3.88 0.31 -6.52
C LEU A 87 4.19 1.58 -5.74
N SER A 88 4.92 2.52 -6.35
CA SER A 88 5.19 3.82 -5.75
C SER A 88 3.88 4.56 -5.41
N GLN A 89 2.93 4.58 -6.35
CA GLN A 89 1.60 5.19 -6.13
C GLN A 89 0.81 4.49 -5.01
N LEU A 90 0.85 3.16 -4.95
CA LEU A 90 0.19 2.39 -3.89
C LEU A 90 0.85 2.63 -2.53
N TYR A 91 2.19 2.75 -2.49
CA TYR A 91 2.94 3.08 -1.28
C TYR A 91 2.56 4.47 -0.75
N ASP A 92 2.55 5.48 -1.61
CA ASP A 92 2.11 6.83 -1.25
C ASP A 92 0.68 6.84 -0.72
N ARG A 93 -0.22 6.11 -1.39
CA ARG A 93 -1.61 5.96 -0.94
C ARG A 93 -1.71 5.30 0.42
N LYS A 94 -0.92 4.24 0.66
CA LYS A 94 -0.85 3.55 1.96
C LYS A 94 -0.40 4.50 3.06
N VAL A 95 0.68 5.26 2.84
CA VAL A 95 1.19 6.23 3.81
C VAL A 95 0.13 7.28 4.13
N ARG A 96 -0.56 7.81 3.11
CA ARG A 96 -1.63 8.80 3.28
C ARG A 96 -2.76 8.26 4.15
N LEU A 97 -3.26 7.07 3.85
CA LEU A 97 -4.31 6.40 4.63
C LEU A 97 -3.89 6.12 6.08
N GLN A 98 -2.62 5.74 6.31
CA GLN A 98 -2.08 5.55 7.66
C GLN A 98 -2.05 6.85 8.46
N ILE A 99 -1.67 7.96 7.83
CA ILE A 99 -1.67 9.28 8.47
C ILE A 99 -3.11 9.69 8.81
N GLU A 100 -4.05 9.53 7.89
CA GLU A 100 -5.47 9.84 8.10
C GLU A 100 -6.07 9.03 9.26
N LEU A 101 -5.82 7.72 9.31
CA LEU A 101 -6.24 6.87 10.42
C LEU A 101 -5.66 7.35 11.75
N LYS A 102 -4.35 7.62 11.80
CA LYS A 102 -3.68 8.11 13.01
C LYS A 102 -4.22 9.47 13.48
N MET A 103 -4.63 10.33 12.55
CA MET A 103 -5.28 11.60 12.89
C MET A 103 -6.67 11.37 13.51
N LEU A 104 -7.46 10.47 12.95
CA LEU A 104 -8.79 10.12 13.49
C LEU A 104 -8.69 9.45 14.86
N GLU A 105 -7.72 8.56 15.06
CA GLU A 105 -7.45 7.94 16.37
C GLU A 105 -7.11 9.00 17.42
N LYS A 106 -6.23 9.95 17.10
CA LYS A 106 -5.90 11.08 17.98
C LYS A 106 -7.13 11.95 18.27
N TYR A 107 -7.98 12.16 17.28
CA TYR A 107 -9.21 12.93 17.46
C TYR A 107 -10.19 12.20 18.39
N GLN A 108 -10.35 10.89 18.21
CA GLN A 108 -11.18 10.06 19.08
C GLN A 108 -10.69 10.07 20.52
N GLU A 109 -9.38 9.99 20.73
CA GLU A 109 -8.79 10.03 22.07
C GLU A 109 -9.04 11.37 22.76
N LYS A 110 -8.86 12.49 22.04
CA LYS A 110 -9.19 13.84 22.56
C LYS A 110 -10.67 13.93 22.98
N GLN A 111 -11.58 13.43 22.14
CA GLN A 111 -13.01 13.42 22.45
C GLN A 111 -13.32 12.58 23.71
N ARG A 112 -12.64 11.46 23.90
CA ARG A 112 -12.77 10.61 25.08
C ARG A 112 -12.33 11.34 26.35
N VAL A 113 -11.17 11.98 26.31
CA VAL A 113 -10.64 12.77 27.45
C VAL A 113 -11.59 13.91 27.82
N ILE A 114 -12.16 14.62 26.84
CA ILE A 114 -13.13 15.69 27.08
C ILE A 114 -14.40 15.14 27.72
N SER A 115 -14.93 14.02 27.21
CA SER A 115 -16.11 13.37 27.79
C SER A 115 -15.89 13.00 29.25
N ILE A 116 -14.76 12.35 29.57
CA ILE A 116 -14.43 11.95 30.95
C ILE A 116 -14.33 13.17 31.87
N LYS A 117 -13.70 14.27 31.42
CA LYS A 117 -13.60 15.50 32.20
C LYS A 117 -14.97 16.13 32.47
N ASN A 118 -15.85 16.13 31.47
CA ASN A 118 -17.21 16.65 31.61
C ASN A 118 -18.03 15.79 32.58
N ASP A 119 -17.91 14.46 32.49
CA ASP A 119 -18.61 13.53 33.38
C ASP A 119 -18.17 13.71 34.84
N ILE A 120 -16.87 13.88 35.08
CA ILE A 120 -16.32 14.19 36.42
C ILE A 120 -16.86 15.53 36.93
N SER A 121 -16.85 16.57 36.10
CA SER A 121 -17.35 17.90 36.47
C SER A 121 -18.85 17.87 36.81
N LEU A 122 -19.66 17.14 36.03
CA LEU A 122 -21.09 16.94 36.31
C LEU A 122 -21.32 16.19 37.63
N GLN A 123 -20.52 15.16 37.91
CA GLN A 123 -20.60 14.44 39.18
C GLN A 123 -20.20 15.30 40.38
N GLN A 124 -19.17 16.13 40.24
CA GLN A 124 -18.75 17.09 41.27
C GLN A 124 -19.85 18.11 41.54
N ASN A 125 -20.39 18.74 40.50
CA ASN A 125 -21.49 19.71 40.63
C ASN A 125 -22.72 19.08 41.29
N ALA A 126 -23.12 17.88 40.89
CA ALA A 126 -24.25 17.18 41.48
C ALA A 126 -24.03 16.84 42.96
N ASN A 127 -22.79 16.48 43.34
CA ASN A 127 -22.45 16.22 44.74
C ASN A 127 -22.44 17.51 45.57
N ASP A 128 -21.90 18.60 45.03
CA ASP A 128 -21.88 19.92 45.68
C ASP A 128 -23.31 20.46 45.88
N GLU A 129 -24.18 20.35 44.88
CA GLU A 129 -25.61 20.69 44.98
C GLU A 129 -26.32 19.85 46.06
N TRP A 130 -26.04 18.56 46.12
CA TRP A 130 -26.62 17.67 47.13
C TRP A 130 -26.17 18.03 48.55
N ILE A 131 -24.90 18.42 48.73
CA ILE A 131 -24.37 18.90 50.01
C ILE A 131 -25.06 20.22 50.43
N LEU A 132 -25.27 21.15 49.49
CA LEU A 132 -25.94 22.43 49.76
C LEU A 132 -27.39 22.21 50.21
N GLN A 133 -28.16 21.37 49.50
CA GLN A 133 -29.55 21.07 49.87
C GLN A 133 -29.69 20.44 51.27
N ARG A 134 -28.72 19.63 51.70
CA ARG A 134 -28.70 19.07 53.06
C ARG A 134 -28.37 20.10 54.15
N LYS A 135 -27.57 21.12 53.84
CA LYS A 135 -27.24 22.20 54.79
C LYS A 135 -28.38 23.20 54.97
N GLU A 136 -29.22 23.40 53.95
CA GLU A 136 -30.39 24.29 54.03
C GLU A 136 -31.59 23.66 54.77
N THR A 137 -31.59 22.34 54.94
CA THR A 137 -32.67 21.58 55.59
C THR A 137 -32.38 21.20 57.05
N SER A 138 -31.22 21.61 57.59
CA SER A 138 -30.84 21.47 59.02
C SER A 138 -30.88 22.82 59.72
#